data_AF-A0A2D6AC62-F1
#
_entry.id   AF-A0A2D6AC62-F1
#
_cell.length_a   1.000
_cell.length_b   1.000
_cell.length_c   1.000
_cell.angle_alpha   90.00
_cell.angle_beta   90.00
_cell.angle_gamma   90.00
#
_symmetry.space_group_name_H-M   'P 1'
#
loop_
_entity.id
_entity.type
_entity.pdbx_description
1 polymer ?
#
loop_
_entity_poly.entity_id
_entity_poly.type
_entity_poly.pdbx_seq_one_letter_code
_entity_poly.pdbx_strand_id
1 'polypeptide(L)' 'MSQPQIIVNGVLAQNLRWNKEVFVPLSSGIQHQIEINFPYILGPSCRANMVVVLQPGQVLRFRYKTSFFVTSSGNISQID' A
#
# COMPACT_ATOMS: atom_id res chain seq x y z
N MET A 1 -10.50 1.53 -14.89
CA MET A 1 -10.53 1.21 -13.45
C MET A 1 -9.56 2.14 -12.74
N SER A 2 -9.97 2.75 -11.64
CA SER A 2 -9.12 3.62 -10.83
C SER A 2 -7.97 2.80 -10.19
N GLN A 3 -6.78 3.38 -10.14
CA GLN A 3 -5.58 2.73 -9.60
C GLN A 3 -5.40 3.06 -8.12
N PRO A 4 -4.96 2.09 -7.28
CA PRO A 4 -4.62 2.39 -5.90
C PRO A 4 -3.40 3.30 -5.84
N GLN A 5 -3.26 4.01 -4.74
CA GLN A 5 -2.15 4.94 -4.50
C GLN A 5 -1.41 4.50 -3.24
N ILE A 6 -0.07 4.50 -3.29
CA ILE A 6 0.74 4.28 -2.11
C ILE A 6 1.25 5.62 -1.57
N ILE A 7 1.07 5.81 -0.27
CA ILE A 7 1.51 6.95 0.50
C ILE A 7 2.52 6.44 1.53
N VAL A 8 3.66 7.12 1.63
CA VAL A 8 4.73 6.79 2.55
C VAL A 8 4.95 8.00 3.44
N ASN A 9 4.82 7.84 4.75
CA ASN A 9 4.97 8.91 5.74
C ASN A 9 4.12 10.15 5.42
N GLY A 10 2.88 9.94 4.95
CA GLY A 10 1.94 11.01 4.58
C GLY A 10 2.18 11.64 3.20
N VAL A 11 3.22 11.25 2.46
CA VAL A 11 3.52 11.76 1.12
C VAL A 11 3.11 10.73 0.06
N LEU A 12 2.43 11.17 -1.00
CA LEU A 12 2.12 10.31 -2.15
C LEU A 12 3.44 9.87 -2.80
N ALA A 13 3.75 8.58 -2.72
CA ALA A 13 4.95 8.02 -3.34
C ALA A 13 4.69 7.72 -4.82
N GLN A 14 3.65 6.92 -5.14
CA GLN A 14 3.29 6.61 -6.53
C GLN A 14 1.92 5.91 -6.64
N ASN A 15 1.46 5.72 -7.87
CA ASN A 15 0.31 4.87 -8.19
C ASN A 15 0.73 3.40 -8.25
N LEU A 16 -0.09 2.53 -7.68
CA LEU A 16 0.01 1.09 -7.74
C LEU A 16 -0.74 0.53 -8.96
N ARG A 17 -0.42 -0.71 -9.34
CA ARG A 17 -1.03 -1.40 -10.47
C ARG A 17 -1.60 -2.73 -10.04
N TRP A 18 -2.89 -2.94 -10.30
CA TRP A 18 -3.54 -4.22 -10.05
C TRP A 18 -2.79 -5.37 -10.72
N ASN A 19 -2.61 -6.47 -9.98
CA ASN A 19 -1.96 -7.70 -10.44
C ASN A 19 -0.53 -7.51 -10.98
N LYS A 20 0.12 -6.39 -10.65
CA LYS A 20 1.52 -6.14 -11.00
C LYS A 20 2.31 -5.77 -9.77
N GLU A 21 3.55 -6.23 -9.74
CA GLU A 21 4.51 -5.81 -8.74
C GLU A 21 4.95 -4.39 -9.00
N VAL A 22 5.13 -3.68 -7.90
CA VAL A 22 5.53 -2.28 -7.89
C VAL A 22 6.57 -2.13 -6.80
N PHE A 23 7.78 -1.74 -7.19
CA PHE A 23 8.87 -1.49 -6.26
C PHE A 23 8.76 -0.06 -5.74
N VAL A 24 8.91 0.09 -4.44
CA VAL A 24 8.87 1.38 -3.75
C VAL A 24 10.17 1.48 -2.93
N PRO A 25 11.10 2.36 -3.31
CA PRO A 25 12.34 2.51 -2.58
C PRO A 25 12.06 3.19 -1.23
N LEU A 26 12.67 2.66 -0.18
CA LEU A 26 12.54 3.14 1.19
C LEU A 26 13.92 3.23 1.84
N SER A 27 14.06 4.12 2.82
CA SER A 27 15.30 4.30 3.55
C SER A 27 15.47 3.19 4.59
N SER A 28 16.66 2.62 4.70
CA SER A 28 16.95 1.59 5.71
C SER A 28 17.08 2.18 7.12
N GLY A 29 16.71 1.40 8.13
CA GLY A 29 16.98 1.72 9.54
C GLY A 29 16.00 2.71 10.17
N ILE A 30 14.98 3.17 9.45
CA ILE A 30 13.92 4.02 9.98
C ILE A 30 12.55 3.37 9.80
N GLN A 31 11.61 3.78 10.64
CA GLN A 31 10.21 3.35 10.56
C GLN A 31 9.48 4.12 9.45
N HIS A 32 8.78 3.39 8.59
CA HIS A 32 7.92 3.93 7.56
C HIS A 32 6.47 3.58 7.80
N GLN A 33 5.61 4.58 7.83
CA GLN A 33 4.16 4.42 7.79
C GLN A 33 3.73 4.32 6.33
N ILE A 34 3.22 3.15 5.94
CA ILE A 34 2.76 2.88 4.58
C ILE A 34 1.23 2.87 4.59
N GLU A 35 0.65 3.61 3.66
CA GLU A 35 -0.80 3.64 3.43
C GLU A 35 -1.08 3.34 1.97
N ILE A 36 -2.09 2.51 1.72
CA ILE A 36 -2.61 2.27 0.38
C ILE A 36 -4.05 2.78 0.34
N ASN A 37 -4.30 3.75 -0.53
CA ASN A 37 -5.63 4.26 -0.80
C ASN A 37 -6.22 3.57 -2.04
N PHE A 38 -7.41 3.02 -1.89
CA PHE A 38 -8.18 2.35 -2.92
C PHE A 38 -9.32 3.26 -3.39
N PRO A 39 -9.24 3.84 -4.60
CA PRO A 39 -10.36 4.60 -5.14
C PRO A 39 -11.48 3.65 -5.58
N TYR A 40 -12.67 3.79 -4.99
CA TYR A 40 -13.88 3.15 -5.48
C TYR A 40 -14.59 4.05 -6.49
N ILE A 41 -15.31 3.45 -7.44
CA ILE A 41 -16.00 4.17 -8.53
C ILE A 41 -17.19 5.00 -8.00
N LEU A 42 -17.80 4.61 -6.87
CA LEU A 42 -19.07 5.16 -6.38
C LEU A 42 -19.12 5.45 -4.86
N GLY A 43 -17.98 5.60 -4.18
CA GLY A 43 -18.01 5.80 -2.72
C GLY A 43 -16.68 6.22 -2.09
N PRO A 44 -16.66 6.42 -0.77
CA PRO A 44 -15.46 6.86 -0.05
C PRO A 44 -14.34 5.85 -0.25
N SER A 45 -13.16 6.34 -0.62
CA SER A 45 -11.96 5.52 -0.82
C SER A 45 -11.67 4.68 0.41
N CYS A 46 -11.33 3.42 0.20
CA CYS A 46 -10.90 2.55 1.28
C CYS A 46 -9.40 2.70 1.52
N ARG A 47 -8.97 2.56 2.77
CA ARG A 47 -7.55 2.63 3.16
C ARG A 47 -7.12 1.33 3.81
N ALA A 48 -5.88 0.96 3.54
CA ALA A 48 -5.13 0.00 4.35
C ALA A 48 -3.83 0.65 4.80
N ASN A 49 -3.38 0.35 6.01
CA ASN A 49 -2.13 0.89 6.55
C ASN A 49 -1.27 -0.23 7.12
N MET A 50 0.03 0.04 7.19
CA MET A 50 0.99 -0.81 7.89
C MET A 50 2.20 0.03 8.28
N VAL A 51 3.02 -0.53 9.17
CA VAL A 51 4.29 0.05 9.59
C VAL A 51 5.39 -0.94 9.27
N VAL A 52 6.45 -0.48 8.63
CA VAL A 52 7.61 -1.32 8.29
C VAL A 52 8.91 -0.65 8.66
N VAL A 53 9.89 -1.46 9.05
CA VAL A 53 11.29 -1.07 9.23
C VAL A 53 12.11 -1.98 8.34
N LEU A 54 12.89 -1.41 7.43
CA LEU A 54 13.71 -2.16 6.48
C LEU A 54 15.18 -2.16 6.92
N GLN A 55 15.81 -3.33 6.86
CA GLN A 55 17.26 -3.44 6.93
C GLN A 55 17.92 -3.08 5.59
N PRO A 56 19.20 -2.67 5.57
CA PRO A 56 19.93 -2.43 4.34
C PRO A 56 19.90 -3.66 3.41
N GLY A 57 19.50 -3.47 2.15
CA GLY A 57 19.39 -4.55 1.16
C GLY A 57 18.18 -5.47 1.32
N GLN A 58 17.31 -5.25 2.33
CA GLN A 58 16.11 -6.04 2.54
C GLN A 58 15.02 -5.67 1.54
N VAL A 59 14.39 -6.69 0.96
CA VAL A 59 13.18 -6.54 0.16
C VAL A 59 12.05 -7.23 0.89
N LEU A 60 10.98 -6.48 1.19
CA LEU A 60 9.74 -7.02 1.72
C LEU A 60 8.68 -6.99 0.63
N ARG A 61 7.94 -8.09 0.50
CA ARG A 61 6.88 -8.22 -0.49
C ARG A 61 5.53 -8.22 0.21
N PHE A 62 4.62 -7.42 -0.30
CA PHE A 62 3.28 -7.26 0.27
C PHE A 62 2.22 -7.49 -0.79
N ARG A 63 1.19 -8.25 -0.42
CA ARG A 63 -0.04 -8.38 -1.18
C ARG A 63 -1.07 -7.43 -0.60
N TYR A 64 -1.65 -6.61 -1.46
CA TYR A 64 -2.75 -5.73 -1.10
C TYR A 64 -4.05 -6.16 -1.79
N LYS A 65 -5.18 -5.97 -1.10
CA LYS A 65 -6.52 -6.30 -1.61
C LYS A 65 -7.51 -5.20 -1.23
N THR A 66 -8.39 -4.82 -2.16
CA THR A 66 -9.61 -4.07 -1.79
C THR A 66 -10.56 -5.00 -1.05
N SER A 67 -11.42 -4.44 -0.21
CA SER A 67 -12.59 -5.20 0.22
C SER A 67 -13.62 -5.26 -0.92
N PHE A 68 -14.49 -6.28 -0.87
CA PHE A 68 -15.64 -6.40 -1.76
C PHE A 68 -16.73 -5.37 -1.43
N PHE A 69 -16.82 -4.98 -0.16
CA PHE A 69 -17.78 -3.99 0.33
C PHE A 69 -17.12 -2.61 0.41
N VAL A 70 -17.78 -1.61 -0.18
CA VAL A 70 -17.31 -0.20 -0.27
C VAL A 70 -17.04 0.41 1.11
N THR A 71 -17.72 -0.07 2.16
CA THR A 71 -17.60 0.41 3.55
C THR A 71 -16.48 -0.24 4.35
N SER A 72 -15.81 -1.26 3.80
CA SER A 72 -14.81 -2.03 4.52
C SER A 72 -13.39 -1.57 4.23
N SER A 73 -12.50 -1.70 5.22
CA SER A 73 -11.07 -1.45 5.07
C SER A 73 -10.41 -2.48 4.15
N GLY A 74 -9.31 -2.06 3.53
CA GLY A 74 -8.52 -2.89 2.64
C GLY A 74 -7.56 -3.70 3.49
N ASN A 75 -6.91 -4.68 2.88
CA ASN A 75 -5.94 -5.49 3.60
C ASN A 75 -4.57 -5.40 2.92
N ILE A 76 -3.54 -5.29 3.74
CA ILE A 76 -2.14 -5.47 3.37
C ILE A 76 -1.61 -6.65 4.17
N SER A 77 -1.06 -7.65 3.49
CA SER A 77 -0.44 -8.81 4.11
C SER A 77 0.96 -9.01 3.53
N GLN A 78 1.95 -9.26 4.39
CA GLN A 78 3.28 -9.65 3.95
C GLN A 78 3.21 -11.06 3.30
N ILE A 79 3.99 -11.26 2.25
CA ILE A 79 4.16 -12.55 1.58
C ILE A 79 5.65 -12.79 1.37
N ASP A 80 6.02 -14.07 1.28
CA ASP A 80 7.38 -14.51 0.91
C ASP A 80 7.57 -14.59 -0.61
#